data_AF-A0AAI9GHV4-F1
#
_entry.id   AF-A0AAI9GHV4-F1
#
_cell.length_a   1.000
_cell.length_b   1.000
_cell.length_c   1.000
_cell.angle_alpha   90.00
_cell.angle_beta   90.00
_cell.angle_gamma   90.00
#
_symmetry.space_group_name_H-M   'P 1'
#
loop_
_entity.id
_entity.type
_entity.pdbx_description
1 polymer ?
#
loop_
_entity_poly.entity_id
_entity_poly.type
_entity_poly.pdbx_seq_one_letter_code
_entity_poly.pdbx_strand_id
1 'polypeptide(L)'
;MSEVTQPKNSGELWDWFGLSYASFLVIPRVLMHEMPAEWQDKMAVLLHEYDETFDTSSVVNSVSVVGRDSDGKLAKLPDYILNYRRPDREAIEKLKR
;
A
#
# COMPACT_ATOMS: atom_id res chain seq x y z
N MET A 1 5.43 18.51 23.42
CA MET A 1 6.00 17.17 23.18
C MET A 1 7.14 17.36 22.20
N SER A 2 8.37 17.03 22.58
CA SER A 2 9.54 17.15 21.71
C SER A 2 9.38 16.20 20.53
N GLU A 3 9.43 16.75 19.32
CA GLU A 3 9.36 16.01 18.06
C GLU A 3 10.54 15.04 18.01
N VAL A 4 10.27 13.74 18.12
CA VAL A 4 11.30 12.71 18.00
C VAL A 4 11.58 12.55 16.52
N THR A 5 12.51 13.33 16.00
CA THR A 5 12.97 13.16 14.62
C THR A 5 13.82 11.89 14.53
N GLN A 6 13.34 10.87 13.82
CA GLN A 6 14.14 9.68 13.60
C GLN A 6 15.44 10.04 12.85
N PRO A 7 16.58 9.39 13.17
CA PRO A 7 17.81 9.60 12.41
C PRO A 7 17.60 9.27 10.94
N LYS A 8 18.26 10.01 10.03
CA LYS A 8 18.24 9.73 8.59
C LYS A 8 18.61 8.26 8.34
N ASN A 9 17.83 7.58 7.51
CA ASN A 9 18.05 6.20 7.08
C ASN A 9 18.00 5.15 8.22
N SER A 10 17.14 5.34 9.22
CA SER A 10 17.04 4.39 10.34
C SER A 10 15.60 4.21 10.82
N GLY A 11 15.29 3.03 11.37
CA GLY A 11 13.97 2.69 11.91
C GLY A 11 13.25 1.59 11.12
N GLU A 12 12.24 0.98 11.73
CA GLU A 12 11.54 -0.18 11.16
C GLU A 12 10.95 0.07 9.76
N LEU A 13 10.48 1.29 9.49
CA LEU A 13 9.98 1.66 8.17
C LEU A 13 11.10 1.71 7.12
N TRP A 14 12.27 2.22 7.49
CA TRP A 14 13.45 2.22 6.62
C TRP A 14 13.94 0.81 6.34
N ASP A 15 13.96 -0.06 7.35
CA ASP A 15 14.34 -1.46 7.18
C ASP A 15 13.35 -2.22 6.28
N TRP A 16 12.05 -1.93 6.41
CA TRP A 16 11.01 -2.51 5.56
C TRP A 16 11.24 -2.21 4.07
N PHE A 17 11.62 -0.97 3.72
CA PHE A 17 11.97 -0.60 2.35
C PHE A 17 13.42 -0.95 1.96
N GLY A 18 14.34 -1.01 2.91
CA GLY A 18 15.77 -1.24 2.70
C GLY A 18 16.14 -2.66 2.24
N LEU A 19 15.19 -3.59 2.35
CA LEU A 19 15.37 -4.99 1.97
C LEU A 19 14.96 -5.31 0.51
N SER A 20 14.47 -4.33 -0.26
CA SER A 20 14.11 -4.53 -1.67
C SER A 20 14.19 -3.26 -2.52
N TYR A 21 14.40 -3.40 -3.83
CA TYR A 21 14.48 -2.32 -4.83
C TYR A 21 13.17 -1.52 -5.04
N ALA A 22 12.25 -1.53 -4.07
CA ALA A 22 10.94 -0.93 -4.21
C ALA A 22 11.02 0.58 -3.96
N SER A 23 11.18 1.35 -5.04
CA SER A 23 11.02 2.82 -5.00
C SER A 23 9.56 3.27 -4.75
N PHE A 24 8.60 2.33 -4.70
CA PHE A 24 7.18 2.60 -4.52
C PHE A 24 6.46 1.46 -3.80
N LEU A 25 5.37 1.80 -3.11
CA LEU A 25 4.46 0.87 -2.42
C LEU A 25 3.08 0.94 -3.07
N VAL A 26 2.56 -0.19 -3.52
CA VAL A 26 1.17 -0.32 -4.01
C VAL A 26 0.47 -1.38 -3.18
N ILE A 27 -0.60 -0.98 -2.47
CA ILE A 27 -1.41 -1.90 -1.67
C ILE A 27 -2.84 -1.92 -2.25
N PRO A 28 -3.41 -3.11 -2.54
CA PRO A 28 -4.79 -3.20 -2.97
C PRO A 28 -5.75 -2.73 -1.87
N ARG A 29 -6.62 -1.77 -2.20
CA ARG A 29 -7.65 -1.24 -1.28
C ARG A 29 -8.51 -2.34 -0.66
N VAL A 30 -8.83 -3.38 -1.42
CA VAL A 30 -9.62 -4.51 -0.92
C VAL A 30 -8.96 -5.20 0.26
N LEU A 31 -7.63 -5.34 0.27
CA LEU A 31 -6.90 -5.94 1.38
C LEU A 31 -6.77 -4.99 2.56
N MET A 32 -6.68 -3.67 2.31
CA MET A 32 -6.70 -2.67 3.39
C MET A 32 -8.02 -2.71 4.18
N HIS A 33 -9.15 -2.88 3.52
CA HIS A 33 -10.45 -3.00 4.19
C HIS A 33 -10.62 -4.30 5.00
N GLU A 34 -9.77 -5.30 4.75
CA GLU A 34 -9.79 -6.60 5.43
C GLU A 34 -8.76 -6.67 6.57
N MET A 35 -7.97 -5.61 6.77
CA MET A 35 -7.11 -5.46 7.95
C MET A 35 -7.97 -5.39 9.23
N PRO A 36 -7.42 -5.76 10.40
CA PRO A 36 -8.08 -5.49 11.68
C PRO A 36 -8.49 -4.02 11.83
N ALA A 37 -9.60 -3.74 12.50
CA ALA A 37 -10.12 -2.38 12.65
C ALA A 37 -9.07 -1.37 13.17
N GLU A 38 -8.31 -1.78 14.19
CA GLU A 38 -7.22 -0.95 14.74
C GLU A 38 -6.17 -0.58 13.68
N TRP A 39 -5.86 -1.48 12.75
CA TRP A 39 -4.90 -1.21 11.68
C TRP A 39 -5.49 -0.27 10.64
N GLN A 40 -6.79 -0.41 10.32
CA GLN A 40 -7.50 0.50 9.43
C GLN A 40 -7.48 1.93 9.99
N ASP A 41 -7.77 2.08 11.29
CA ASP A 41 -7.77 3.38 11.96
C ASP A 41 -6.37 4.03 11.93
N LYS A 42 -5.32 3.26 12.29
CA LYS A 42 -3.94 3.74 12.23
C LYS A 42 -3.52 4.13 10.82
N MET A 43 -3.87 3.32 9.83
CA MET A 43 -3.56 3.59 8.43
C MET A 43 -4.28 4.84 7.93
N ALA A 44 -5.55 5.05 8.31
CA ALA A 44 -6.30 6.24 7.94
C ALA A 44 -5.65 7.51 8.49
N VAL A 45 -5.22 7.52 9.75
CA VAL A 45 -4.49 8.64 10.35
C VAL A 45 -3.21 8.94 9.56
N LEU A 46 -2.39 7.92 9.27
CA LEU A 46 -1.15 8.10 8.53
C LEU A 46 -1.37 8.62 7.10
N LEU A 47 -2.42 8.16 6.42
CA LEU A 47 -2.76 8.65 5.08
C LEU A 47 -3.19 10.11 5.09
N HIS A 48 -3.95 10.53 6.11
CA HIS A 48 -4.33 11.94 6.28
C HIS A 48 -3.10 12.82 6.56
N GLU A 49 -2.26 12.42 7.52
CA GLU A 49 -1.02 13.14 7.82
C GLU A 49 -0.10 13.25 6.60
N TYR A 50 0.00 12.18 5.80
CA TYR A 50 0.77 12.17 4.55
C TYR A 50 0.24 13.18 3.53
N ASP A 51 -1.08 13.18 3.27
CA ASP A 51 -1.73 14.08 2.31
C ASP A 51 -1.62 15.56 2.74
N GLU A 52 -1.71 15.83 4.05
CA GLU A 52 -1.52 17.17 4.62
C GLU A 52 -0.06 17.65 4.54
N THR A 53 0.91 16.73 4.59
CA THR A 53 2.33 17.07 4.64
C THR A 53 2.97 17.21 3.25
N PHE A 54 2.58 16.37 2.28
CA PHE A 54 3.26 16.27 0.99
C PHE A 54 2.30 16.57 -0.18
N ASP A 55 2.48 17.73 -0.82
CA ASP A 55 1.80 18.03 -2.08
C ASP A 55 2.41 17.23 -3.24
N THR A 56 1.78 16.11 -3.58
CA THR A 56 2.21 15.24 -4.68
C THR A 56 1.64 15.63 -6.05
N SER A 57 0.79 16.68 -6.11
CA SER A 57 0.08 17.07 -7.35
C SER A 57 1.02 17.52 -8.47
N SER A 58 2.21 18.00 -8.12
CA SER A 58 3.22 18.49 -9.07
C SER A 58 4.18 17.40 -9.58
N VAL A 59 4.13 16.18 -9.04
CA VAL A 59 5.12 15.14 -9.31
C VAL A 59 4.90 14.51 -10.69
N VAL A 60 3.70 13.99 -10.95
CA VAL A 60 3.30 13.37 -12.22
C VAL A 60 1.78 13.44 -12.39
N ASN A 61 1.31 13.50 -13.64
CA ASN A 61 -0.12 13.56 -13.93
C ASN A 61 -0.86 12.23 -13.66
N SER A 62 -0.18 11.09 -13.79
CA SER A 62 -0.77 9.77 -13.51
C SER A 62 0.30 8.68 -13.39
N VAL A 63 -0.05 7.58 -12.72
CA VAL A 63 0.74 6.35 -12.62
C VAL A 63 -0.14 5.17 -13.01
N SER A 64 0.42 4.19 -13.73
CA SER A 64 -0.27 2.95 -14.10
C SER A 64 0.31 1.75 -13.35
N VAL A 65 -0.55 0.96 -12.73
CA VAL A 65 -0.19 -0.31 -12.08
C VAL A 65 -0.61 -1.45 -12.99
N VAL A 66 0.32 -2.33 -13.34
CA VAL A 66 0.06 -3.45 -14.26
C VAL A 66 0.56 -4.74 -13.63
N GLY A 67 -0.29 -5.78 -13.66
CA GLY A 67 0.09 -7.13 -13.22
C GLY A 67 1.05 -7.78 -14.20
N ARG A 68 1.97 -8.60 -13.69
CA ARG A 68 2.77 -9.52 -14.50
C ARG A 68 2.66 -10.93 -13.94
N ASP A 69 2.66 -11.92 -14.82
CA ASP A 69 2.73 -13.32 -14.43
C ASP A 69 4.16 -13.74 -14.06
N SER A 70 4.34 -15.01 -13.68
CA SER A 70 5.65 -15.59 -13.35
C SER A 70 6.65 -15.58 -14.50
N ASP A 71 6.17 -15.49 -15.75
CA ASP A 71 6.99 -15.42 -16.96
C ASP A 71 7.30 -13.97 -17.36
N GLY A 72 6.87 -12.99 -16.56
CA GLY A 72 7.08 -11.57 -16.78
C GLY A 72 6.18 -10.95 -17.85
N LYS A 73 5.18 -11.70 -18.36
CA LYS A 73 4.21 -11.17 -19.33
C LYS A 73 3.12 -10.39 -18.61
N LEU A 74 2.49 -9.46 -19.32
CA LEU A 74 1.38 -8.69 -18.77
C LEU A 74 0.23 -9.62 -18.42
N ALA A 75 -0.22 -9.54 -17.17
CA ALA A 75 -1.31 -10.31 -16.63
C ALA A 75 -2.40 -9.36 -16.11
N LYS A 76 -3.67 -9.74 -16.36
CA LYS A 76 -4.79 -9.02 -15.77
C LYS A 76 -4.77 -9.24 -14.26
N LEU A 77 -4.82 -8.15 -13.50
CA LEU A 77 -5.04 -8.26 -12.05
C LEU A 77 -6.39 -8.95 -11.79
N PRO A 78 -6.46 -9.94 -10.89
CA PRO A 78 -7.71 -10.65 -10.63
C PRO A 78 -8.84 -9.70 -10.21
N ASP A 79 -10.07 -9.98 -10.65
CA ASP A 79 -11.20 -9.09 -10.38
C ASP A 79 -11.50 -8.97 -8.87
N TYR A 80 -11.22 -10.00 -8.07
CA TYR A 80 -11.36 -9.95 -6.61
C TYR A 80 -10.37 -8.99 -5.93
N ILE A 81 -9.26 -8.66 -6.60
CA ILE A 81 -8.31 -7.63 -6.13
C ILE A 81 -8.79 -6.22 -6.49
N LEU A 82 -9.40 -6.06 -7.67
CA LEU A 82 -9.81 -4.75 -8.19
C LEU A 82 -11.18 -4.29 -7.66
N ASN A 83 -12.10 -5.22 -7.39
CA ASN A 83 -13.49 -4.90 -7.05
C ASN A 83 -13.70 -4.69 -5.54
N TYR A 84 -13.13 -3.62 -5.00
CA TYR A 84 -13.28 -3.27 -3.57
C TYR A 84 -14.72 -2.96 -3.15
N ARG A 85 -15.63 -2.65 -4.10
CA ARG A 85 -17.04 -2.34 -3.81
C ARG A 85 -17.88 -3.59 -3.54
N ARG A 86 -17.46 -4.73 -4.10
CA ARG A 86 -18.09 -6.04 -3.92
C ARG A 86 -16.98 -7.08 -3.75
N PRO A 87 -16.32 -7.09 -2.58
CA PRO A 87 -15.17 -7.96 -2.35
C PRO A 87 -15.61 -9.43 -2.35
N ASP A 88 -14.85 -10.28 -3.06
CA ASP A 88 -14.98 -11.73 -2.98
C ASP A 88 -14.24 -12.22 -1.73
N ARG A 89 -15.00 -12.38 -0.64
CA ARG A 89 -14.45 -12.75 0.67
C ARG A 89 -13.80 -14.13 0.65
N GLU A 90 -14.33 -15.10 -0.10
CA GLU A 90 -13.73 -16.43 -0.19
C GLU A 90 -12.36 -16.40 -0.87
N ALA A 91 -12.21 -15.60 -1.92
CA ALA A 91 -10.93 -15.42 -2.58
C ALA A 91 -9.92 -14.69 -1.68
N ILE A 92 -10.38 -13.70 -0.91
CA ILE A 92 -9.52 -12.94 0.02
C ILE A 92 -9.03 -13.80 1.18
N GLU A 93 -9.90 -14.61 1.79
CA GLU A 93 -9.50 -15.48 2.91
C GLU A 93 -8.35 -16.44 2.51
N LYS A 94 -8.33 -16.91 1.26
CA LYS A 94 -7.25 -17.77 0.73
C LYS A 94 -5.88 -17.07 0.65
N LEU A 95 -5.83 -15.74 0.76
CA LEU A 95 -4.59 -14.96 0.75
C LEU A 95 -3.97 -14.81 2.14
N LYS A 96 -4.74 -15.06 3.21
CA LYS A 96 -4.23 -14.98 4.58
C LYS A 96 -3.28 -16.15 4.82
N ARG A 97 -2.11 -15.86 5.40
CA ARG A 97 -1.07 -16.85 5.74
C ARG A 97 -1.26 -17.38 7.15
#